data_AF-A0A2H3K067-F1
#
_entry.id   AF-A0A2H3K067-F1
#
_cell.length_a   1.000
_cell.length_b   1.000
_cell.length_c   1.000
_cell.angle_alpha   90.00
_cell.angle_beta   90.00
_cell.angle_gamma   90.00
#
_symmetry.space_group_name_H-M   'P 1'
#
loop_
_entity.id
_entity.type
_entity.pdbx_description
1 polymer ?
#
loop_
_entity_poly.entity_id
_entity_poly.type
_entity_poly.pdbx_seq_one_letter_code
_entity_poly.pdbx_strand_id
1 'polypeptide(L)'
;MFAGGQLPCLSDLRIWGGEWTPGAMPQNVFLHLSSFHSITSLLLCDITLPSIAVVLRLVCAFDRLESLQINYLRWLDRRAPPTSRRWAPSPTLRKVGFLDLDWPDELGTLHPYGELETSSGSDIILLLSNALSCSDLKQLLHHPGKALCRFGICPLEPLQGMDPNSIQPLRVPDVDLSRNAGLQVLEMIIEEYNIPSALLERAETYGVIQRMISSAYPAVLEEITIRVKLEQNCPLILSHVLLALRGAVCPPDQPLAPERYTSLKSMKLEIHYVDVNCKRQMEADWDRLAPIWFPSFYSRGIIE
;
A
#
# COMPACT_ATOMS: atom_id res chain seq x y z
N MET A 1 -7.48 -13.71 31.39
CA MET A 1 -6.83 -12.42 31.66
C MET A 1 -5.35 -12.71 31.85
N PHE A 2 -4.50 -12.34 30.89
CA PHE A 2 -3.05 -12.51 31.04
C PHE A 2 -2.55 -11.39 31.95
N ALA A 3 -1.97 -11.73 33.10
CA ALA A 3 -1.33 -10.74 33.96
C ALA A 3 0.04 -10.41 33.33
N GLY A 4 0.34 -9.13 33.10
CA GLY A 4 1.58 -8.68 32.44
C GLY A 4 2.88 -9.24 33.03
N GLY A 5 2.87 -9.65 34.30
CA GLY A 5 4.02 -10.30 34.95
C GLY A 5 4.35 -11.72 34.48
N GLN A 6 3.46 -12.39 33.74
CA GLN A 6 3.69 -13.77 33.29
C GLN A 6 4.49 -13.88 31.99
N LEU A 7 4.57 -12.79 31.22
CA LEU A 7 5.24 -12.75 29.92
C LEU A 7 6.18 -11.52 29.81
N PRO A 8 7.20 -11.41 30.67
CA PRO A 8 8.06 -10.23 30.75
C PRO A 8 8.90 -9.96 29.48
N CYS A 9 9.00 -10.96 28.59
CA CYS A 9 9.78 -10.88 27.35
C CYS A 9 8.89 -10.80 26.10
N LEU A 10 7.59 -10.56 26.23
CA LEU A 10 6.69 -10.47 25.08
C LEU A 10 6.93 -9.15 24.32
N SER A 11 7.63 -9.22 23.18
CA SER A 11 7.94 -8.07 22.32
C SER A 11 6.90 -7.82 21.23
N ASP A 12 6.19 -8.86 20.83
CA ASP A 12 5.30 -8.84 19.68
C ASP A 12 3.90 -9.28 20.08
N LEU A 13 2.93 -8.41 19.87
CA LEU A 13 1.52 -8.72 20.08
C LEU A 13 0.78 -8.72 18.74
N ARG A 14 0.09 -9.82 18.45
CA ARG A 14 -0.77 -9.97 17.28
C ARG A 14 -2.19 -10.20 17.74
N ILE A 15 -3.11 -9.37 17.27
CA ILE A 15 -4.54 -9.52 17.49
C ILE A 15 -5.18 -9.82 16.14
N TRP A 16 -5.98 -10.89 16.09
CA TRP A 16 -6.51 -11.42 14.83
C TRP A 16 -7.98 -11.80 14.94
N GLY A 17 -8.75 -11.60 13.86
CA GLY A 17 -10.07 -12.22 13.66
C GLY A 17 -11.09 -11.91 14.77
N GLY A 18 -11.21 -10.65 15.17
CA GLY A 18 -12.00 -10.27 16.35
C GLY A 18 -13.02 -9.16 16.07
N GLU A 19 -14.22 -9.29 16.62
CA GLU A 19 -15.22 -8.22 16.62
C GLU A 19 -15.37 -7.63 18.02
N TRP A 20 -15.04 -6.35 18.16
CA TRP A 20 -15.14 -5.61 19.40
C TRP A 20 -16.36 -4.70 19.29
N THR A 21 -17.45 -5.06 19.96
CA THR A 21 -18.68 -4.26 19.97
C THR A 21 -18.66 -3.24 21.11
N PRO A 22 -19.41 -2.12 21.00
CA PRO A 22 -19.56 -1.18 22.10
C PRO A 22 -20.02 -1.88 23.38
N GLY A 23 -19.27 -1.74 24.47
CA GLY A 23 -19.57 -2.36 25.77
C GLY A 23 -18.98 -3.76 25.98
N ALA A 24 -18.50 -4.45 24.94
CA ALA A 24 -17.84 -5.76 25.09
C ALA A 24 -16.46 -5.67 25.74
N MET A 25 -15.77 -4.54 25.60
CA MET A 25 -14.47 -4.32 26.22
C MET A 25 -14.60 -3.87 27.67
N PRO A 26 -13.97 -4.57 28.64
CA PRO A 26 -13.87 -4.09 30.01
C PRO A 26 -13.18 -2.72 30.05
N GLN A 27 -13.66 -1.81 30.91
CA GLN A 27 -13.10 -0.45 31.01
C GLN A 27 -11.59 -0.43 31.32
N ASN A 28 -11.10 -1.46 32.01
CA ASN A 28 -9.71 -1.58 32.44
C ASN A 28 -8.81 -2.33 31.45
N VAL A 29 -9.31 -2.73 30.26
CA VAL A 29 -8.52 -3.55 29.33
C VAL A 29 -7.21 -2.85 28.93
N PHE A 30 -7.25 -1.55 28.61
CA PHE A 30 -6.06 -0.79 28.24
C PHE A 30 -5.08 -0.61 29.40
N LEU A 31 -5.58 -0.50 30.63
CA LEU A 31 -4.74 -0.45 31.84
C LEU A 31 -3.99 -1.78 32.05
N HIS A 32 -4.64 -2.91 31.77
CA HIS A 32 -3.96 -4.20 31.83
C HIS A 32 -2.94 -4.35 30.69
N LEU A 33 -3.27 -3.89 29.48
CA LEU A 33 -2.35 -3.89 28.35
C LEU A 33 -1.12 -3.01 28.60
N SER A 34 -1.27 -1.90 29.33
CA SER A 34 -0.13 -1.06 29.69
C SER A 34 0.83 -1.65 30.71
N SER A 35 0.54 -2.83 31.26
CA SER A 35 1.52 -3.57 32.08
C SER A 35 2.56 -4.32 31.24
N PHE A 36 2.38 -4.43 29.92
CA PHE A 36 3.31 -5.10 29.02
C PHE A 36 4.33 -4.11 28.42
N HIS A 37 5.30 -3.70 29.23
CA HIS A 37 6.34 -2.73 28.85
C HIS A 37 7.34 -3.25 27.79
N SER A 38 7.36 -4.55 27.51
CA SER A 38 8.28 -5.15 26.54
C SER A 38 7.76 -5.09 25.11
N ILE A 39 6.48 -4.80 24.88
CA ILE A 39 5.87 -4.84 23.54
C ILE A 39 6.40 -3.67 22.70
N THR A 40 7.08 -4.03 21.62
CA THR A 40 7.65 -3.11 20.63
C THR A 40 6.92 -3.19 19.29
N SER A 41 6.15 -4.24 19.04
CA SER A 41 5.43 -4.46 17.78
C SER A 41 3.98 -4.87 18.02
N LEU A 42 3.05 -4.19 17.35
CA LEU A 42 1.62 -4.49 17.39
C LEU A 42 1.10 -4.72 15.97
N LEU A 43 0.50 -5.90 15.74
CA LEU A 43 -0.25 -6.22 14.52
C LEU A 43 -1.73 -6.36 14.85
N LEU A 44 -2.55 -5.57 14.18
CA LEU A 44 -4.01 -5.68 14.16
C LEU A 44 -4.39 -6.20 12.78
N CYS A 45 -5.02 -7.36 12.68
CA CYS A 45 -5.41 -7.88 11.37
C CYS A 45 -6.79 -8.55 11.41
N ASP A 46 -7.65 -8.18 10.46
CA ASP A 46 -9.03 -8.65 10.36
C ASP A 46 -9.81 -8.45 11.67
N ILE A 47 -9.86 -7.19 12.13
CA ILE A 47 -10.55 -6.80 13.36
C ILE A 47 -11.62 -5.77 13.05
N THR A 48 -12.78 -5.92 13.67
CA THR A 48 -13.82 -4.90 13.70
C THR A 48 -13.76 -4.17 15.04
N LEU A 49 -13.55 -2.86 15.03
CA LEU A 49 -13.46 -2.03 16.22
C LEU A 49 -14.64 -1.07 16.36
N PRO A 50 -15.04 -0.71 17.60
CA PRO A 50 -16.15 0.21 17.80
C PRO A 50 -15.91 1.60 17.21
N SER A 51 -14.67 2.09 17.30
CA SER A 51 -14.26 3.42 16.82
C SER A 51 -12.74 3.54 16.77
N ILE A 52 -12.25 4.54 16.04
CA ILE A 52 -10.84 4.93 16.00
C ILE A 52 -10.23 5.20 17.39
N ALA A 53 -11.02 5.75 18.32
CA ALA A 53 -10.57 6.00 19.68
C ALA A 53 -10.05 4.73 20.38
N VAL A 54 -10.54 3.55 19.98
CA VAL A 54 -10.09 2.26 20.51
C VAL A 54 -8.69 1.91 20.04
N VAL A 55 -8.37 2.09 18.74
CA VAL A 55 -7.00 1.92 18.22
C VAL A 55 -6.06 2.91 18.88
N LEU A 56 -6.45 4.17 18.98
CA LEU A 56 -5.58 5.18 19.59
C LEU A 56 -5.29 4.87 21.07
N ARG A 57 -6.29 4.39 21.84
CA ARG A 57 -6.05 3.90 23.20
C ARG A 57 -5.14 2.68 23.24
N LEU A 58 -5.28 1.76 22.28
CA LEU A 58 -4.44 0.57 22.19
C LEU A 58 -2.98 0.95 21.92
N VAL A 59 -2.74 1.85 20.97
CA VAL A 59 -1.40 2.40 20.68
C VAL A 59 -0.83 3.14 21.89
N CYS A 60 -1.63 3.94 22.60
CA CYS A 60 -1.21 4.64 23.81
C CYS A 60 -0.97 3.71 25.01
N ALA A 61 -1.49 2.48 25.00
CA ALA A 61 -1.29 1.54 26.09
C ALA A 61 0.15 0.99 26.11
N PHE A 62 0.84 0.96 24.97
CA PHE A 62 2.19 0.38 24.84
C PHE A 62 3.24 1.48 24.79
N ASP A 63 3.91 1.74 25.91
CA ASP A 63 4.87 2.83 26.11
C ASP A 63 6.20 2.67 25.34
N ARG A 64 6.50 1.45 24.87
CA ARG A 64 7.68 1.13 24.05
C ARG A 64 7.35 0.72 22.62
N LEU A 65 6.11 0.89 22.19
CA LEU A 65 5.71 0.50 20.84
C LEU A 65 6.57 1.23 19.79
N GLU A 66 7.21 0.47 18.91
CA GLU A 66 8.06 0.99 17.84
C GLU A 66 7.42 0.84 16.46
N SER A 67 6.62 -0.21 16.29
CA SER A 67 5.97 -0.58 15.04
C SER A 67 4.50 -0.92 15.25
N LEU A 68 3.64 -0.34 14.42
CA LEU A 68 2.22 -0.65 14.32
C LEU A 68 1.90 -1.14 12.91
N GLN A 69 1.20 -2.26 12.79
CA GLN A 69 0.73 -2.80 11.53
C GLN A 69 -0.79 -2.99 11.63
N ILE A 70 -1.53 -2.48 10.65
CA ILE A 70 -2.99 -2.52 10.64
C ILE A 70 -3.47 -3.06 9.30
N ASN A 71 -4.08 -4.24 9.29
CA ASN A 71 -4.53 -4.90 8.08
C ASN A 71 -6.03 -5.21 8.17
N TYR A 72 -6.80 -4.93 7.13
CA TYR A 72 -8.22 -5.31 7.04
C TYR A 72 -9.04 -4.84 8.25
N LEU A 73 -8.80 -3.60 8.69
CA LEU A 73 -9.40 -3.08 9.91
C LEU A 73 -10.76 -2.45 9.59
N ARG A 74 -11.81 -2.88 10.29
CA ARG A 74 -13.19 -2.40 10.12
C ARG A 74 -13.66 -1.54 11.28
N TRP A 75 -14.51 -0.55 10.99
CA TRP A 75 -15.03 0.38 11.97
C TRP A 75 -16.55 0.31 12.07
N LEU A 76 -17.08 0.22 13.29
CA LEU A 76 -18.52 0.39 13.52
C LEU A 76 -18.92 1.87 13.53
N ASP A 77 -18.06 2.73 14.06
CA ASP A 77 -18.21 4.19 14.04
C ASP A 77 -16.95 4.85 13.44
N ARG A 78 -17.13 5.48 12.26
CA ARG A 78 -16.08 6.18 11.51
C ARG A 78 -15.86 7.63 11.95
N ARG A 79 -16.58 8.11 12.97
CA ARG A 79 -16.40 9.50 13.46
C ARG A 79 -15.01 9.69 14.05
N ALA A 80 -14.33 10.75 13.61
CA ALA A 80 -13.07 11.17 14.19
C ALA A 80 -13.24 11.46 15.70
N PRO A 81 -12.24 11.14 16.53
CA PRO A 81 -12.31 11.44 17.95
C PRO A 81 -12.20 12.96 18.14
N PRO A 82 -12.78 13.52 19.22
CA PRO A 82 -12.65 14.95 19.50
C PRO A 82 -11.19 15.39 19.59
N THR A 83 -10.84 16.47 18.90
CA THR A 83 -9.47 17.05 18.88
C THR A 83 -8.99 17.53 20.25
N SER A 84 -9.92 17.78 21.18
CA SER A 84 -9.60 18.14 22.56
C SER A 84 -8.95 17.01 23.36
N ARG A 85 -9.04 15.76 22.88
CA ARG A 85 -8.45 14.62 23.55
C ARG A 85 -6.97 14.54 23.26
N ARG A 86 -6.16 14.67 24.32
CA ARG A 86 -4.71 14.43 24.23
C ARG A 86 -4.45 12.94 24.19
N TRP A 87 -3.87 12.50 23.08
CA TRP A 87 -3.31 11.16 22.94
C TRP A 87 -1.81 11.22 23.22
N ALA A 88 -1.28 10.24 23.93
CA ALA A 88 0.13 10.16 24.29
C ALA A 88 0.68 8.81 23.81
N PRO A 89 0.95 8.68 22.51
CA PRO A 89 1.56 7.47 21.96
C PRO A 89 2.98 7.33 22.47
N SER A 90 3.55 6.13 22.34
CA SER A 90 4.96 5.91 22.59
C SER A 90 5.83 6.91 21.81
N PRO A 91 6.83 7.54 22.44
CA PRO A 91 7.81 8.35 21.74
C PRO A 91 8.73 7.51 20.84
N THR A 92 8.79 6.18 21.03
CA THR A 92 9.59 5.27 20.20
C THR A 92 8.84 4.79 18.96
N LEU A 93 7.55 5.09 18.84
CA LEU A 93 6.73 4.69 17.70
C LEU A 93 7.18 5.44 16.46
N ARG A 94 7.80 4.69 15.54
CA ARG A 94 8.44 5.22 14.34
C ARG A 94 7.90 4.63 13.05
N LYS A 95 7.24 3.47 13.10
CA LYS A 95 6.76 2.74 11.92
C LYS A 95 5.27 2.45 12.01
N VAL A 96 4.55 2.77 10.94
CA VAL A 96 3.15 2.37 10.76
C VAL A 96 2.96 1.80 9.38
N GLY A 97 2.62 0.52 9.30
CA GLY A 97 2.10 -0.07 8.07
C GLY A 97 0.57 -0.17 8.13
N PHE A 98 -0.05 0.03 6.99
CA PHE A 98 -1.49 -0.19 6.83
C PHE A 98 -1.80 -0.89 5.52
N LEU A 99 -2.83 -1.73 5.54
CA LEU A 99 -3.42 -2.39 4.39
C LEU A 99 -4.93 -2.42 4.61
N ASP A 100 -5.70 -1.90 3.65
CA ASP A 100 -7.16 -2.01 3.62
C ASP A 100 -7.86 -1.57 4.94
N LEU A 101 -7.85 -0.26 5.21
CA LEU A 101 -8.46 0.34 6.41
C LEU A 101 -9.92 0.73 6.17
N ASP A 102 -10.84 -0.22 5.97
CA ASP A 102 -12.30 -0.01 5.87
C ASP A 102 -12.68 1.36 5.28
N TRP A 103 -12.09 1.61 4.12
CA TRP A 103 -12.17 2.90 3.47
C TRP A 103 -13.60 3.07 2.92
N PRO A 104 -14.01 4.29 2.54
CA PRO A 104 -15.18 4.46 1.67
C PRO A 104 -15.13 3.49 0.48
N ASP A 105 -16.28 2.98 0.03
CA ASP A 105 -16.38 1.90 -0.97
C ASP A 105 -15.52 2.14 -2.22
N GLU A 106 -15.39 3.40 -2.65
CA GLU A 106 -14.56 3.80 -3.79
C GLU A 106 -13.06 3.47 -3.60
N LEU A 107 -12.56 3.56 -2.38
CA LEU A 107 -11.17 3.27 -2.02
C LEU A 107 -10.93 1.82 -1.64
N GLY A 108 -11.94 1.14 -1.12
CA GLY A 108 -11.88 -0.29 -0.79
C GLY A 108 -11.47 -1.12 -2.00
N THR A 109 -11.93 -0.74 -3.20
CA THR A 109 -11.54 -1.41 -4.44
C THR A 109 -10.04 -1.27 -4.75
N LEU A 110 -9.37 -0.20 -4.32
CA LEU A 110 -7.99 0.02 -4.73
C LEU A 110 -6.96 -0.77 -3.90
N HIS A 111 -7.40 -1.36 -2.79
CA HIS A 111 -6.54 -2.05 -1.82
C HIS A 111 -5.24 -1.27 -1.51
N PRO A 112 -5.31 0.04 -1.19
CA PRO A 112 -4.11 0.81 -0.94
C PRO A 112 -3.44 0.31 0.34
N TYR A 113 -2.12 0.24 0.28
CA TYR A 113 -1.30 -0.06 1.43
C TYR A 113 -0.11 0.90 1.47
N GLY A 114 0.42 1.12 2.67
CA GLY A 114 1.55 2.01 2.83
C GLY A 114 2.30 1.77 4.11
N GLU A 115 3.56 2.19 4.12
CA GLU A 115 4.37 2.26 5.32
C GLU A 115 4.80 3.71 5.54
N LEU A 116 4.69 4.12 6.80
CA LEU A 116 5.00 5.44 7.28
C LEU A 116 6.19 5.36 8.22
N GLU A 117 7.15 6.24 8.03
CA GLU A 117 8.24 6.48 8.97
C GLU A 117 8.15 7.91 9.51
N THR A 118 7.97 8.04 10.82
CA THR A 118 7.89 9.34 11.50
C THR A 118 8.96 9.47 12.57
N SER A 119 9.32 10.71 12.90
CA SER A 119 10.18 11.01 14.04
C SER A 119 9.42 10.99 15.38
N SER A 120 8.09 10.94 15.37
CA SER A 120 7.27 10.91 16.58
C SER A 120 5.98 10.09 16.43
N GLY A 121 5.58 9.44 17.52
CA GLY A 121 4.27 8.78 17.60
C GLY A 121 3.07 9.73 17.49
N SER A 122 3.25 11.01 17.84
CA SER A 122 2.17 12.01 17.76
C SER A 122 1.73 12.27 16.32
N ASP A 123 2.69 12.29 15.39
CA ASP A 123 2.43 12.47 13.96
C ASP A 123 1.60 11.31 13.41
N ILE A 124 1.85 10.09 13.91
CA ILE A 124 1.11 8.88 13.56
C ILE A 124 -0.35 8.97 14.01
N ILE A 125 -0.61 9.43 15.23
CA ILE A 125 -1.99 9.57 15.72
C ILE A 125 -2.76 10.59 14.89
N LEU A 126 -2.12 11.72 14.58
CA LEU A 126 -2.73 12.74 13.73
C LEU A 126 -3.05 12.16 12.35
N LEU A 127 -2.13 11.40 11.77
CA LEU A 127 -2.33 10.76 10.49
C LEU A 127 -3.47 9.74 10.52
N LEU A 128 -3.49 8.80 11.48
CA LEU A 128 -4.56 7.81 11.60
C LEU A 128 -5.92 8.50 11.78
N SER A 129 -5.97 9.61 12.53
CA SER A 129 -7.19 10.40 12.73
C SER A 129 -7.67 11.07 11.44
N ASN A 130 -6.75 11.63 10.66
CA ASN A 130 -7.06 12.31 9.42
C ASN A 130 -7.43 11.33 8.31
N ALA A 131 -6.68 10.23 8.19
CA ALA A 131 -6.86 9.20 7.18
C ALA A 131 -8.30 8.68 7.14
N LEU A 132 -8.88 8.38 8.31
CA LEU A 132 -10.27 7.87 8.38
C LEU A 132 -11.34 8.92 8.09
N SER A 133 -10.97 10.20 8.11
CA SER A 133 -11.86 11.29 7.69
C SER A 133 -11.76 11.56 6.18
N CYS A 134 -10.82 10.93 5.48
CA CYS A 134 -10.66 11.10 4.05
C CYS A 134 -11.81 10.45 3.30
N SER A 135 -12.41 11.21 2.37
CA SER A 135 -13.40 10.68 1.45
C SER A 135 -12.78 9.99 0.23
N ASP A 136 -11.50 10.30 -0.07
CA ASP A 136 -10.81 9.85 -1.28
C ASP A 136 -9.31 9.63 -1.05
N LEU A 137 -8.65 8.98 -2.02
CA LEU A 137 -7.26 8.56 -1.97
C LEU A 137 -6.31 9.76 -1.97
N LYS A 138 -6.70 10.85 -2.63
CA LYS A 138 -5.88 12.05 -2.76
C LYS A 138 -5.76 12.76 -1.42
N GLN A 139 -6.84 12.85 -0.66
CA GLN A 139 -6.83 13.35 0.71
C GLN A 139 -5.96 12.44 1.58
N LEU A 140 -6.12 11.12 1.47
CA LEU A 140 -5.34 10.16 2.23
C LEU A 140 -3.83 10.33 2.00
N LEU A 141 -3.41 10.42 0.74
CA LEU A 141 -2.00 10.61 0.36
C LEU A 141 -1.44 11.98 0.71
N HIS A 142 -2.30 12.99 0.87
CA HIS A 142 -1.87 14.32 1.26
C HIS A 142 -1.37 14.39 2.71
N HIS A 143 -2.01 13.67 3.62
CA HIS A 143 -1.71 13.72 5.06
C HIS A 143 -0.31 13.21 5.47
N PRO A 144 0.21 12.07 4.96
CA PRO A 144 1.53 11.61 5.36
C PRO A 144 2.67 12.52 4.90
N GLY A 145 2.53 13.18 3.74
CA GLY A 145 3.60 13.97 3.17
C GLY A 145 4.92 13.18 3.12
N LYS A 146 5.95 13.69 3.78
CA LYS A 146 7.29 13.07 3.86
C LYS A 146 7.36 11.78 4.69
N ALA A 147 6.34 11.49 5.50
CA ALA A 147 6.33 10.28 6.32
C ALA A 147 6.07 9.02 5.49
N LEU A 148 5.39 9.13 4.34
CA LEU A 148 5.14 7.96 3.47
C LEU A 148 6.44 7.54 2.80
N CYS A 149 7.00 6.41 3.24
CA CYS A 149 8.23 5.85 2.69
C CYS A 149 7.97 4.70 1.71
N ARG A 150 6.86 3.98 1.88
CA ARG A 150 6.39 2.93 0.97
C ARG A 150 4.93 3.12 0.66
N PHE A 151 4.56 2.91 -0.60
CA PHE A 151 3.17 2.93 -1.02
C PHE A 151 2.93 1.85 -2.07
N GLY A 152 1.80 1.16 -1.97
CA GLY A 152 1.32 0.35 -3.07
C GLY A 152 -0.19 0.29 -3.17
N ILE A 153 -0.64 -0.15 -4.34
CA ILE A 153 -2.05 -0.08 -4.76
C ILE A 153 -2.32 -1.11 -5.86
N CYS A 154 -3.59 -1.51 -6.00
CA CYS A 154 -4.12 -2.28 -7.13
C CYS A 154 -4.83 -1.32 -8.11
N PRO A 155 -4.12 -0.65 -9.03
CA PRO A 155 -4.71 0.44 -9.80
C PRO A 155 -5.78 -0.02 -10.81
N LEU A 156 -5.80 -1.32 -11.15
CA LEU A 156 -6.71 -1.90 -12.13
C LEU A 156 -7.91 -2.63 -11.50
N GLU A 157 -7.97 -2.75 -10.17
CA GLU A 157 -9.09 -3.41 -9.50
C GLU A 157 -10.47 -2.82 -9.86
N PRO A 158 -10.65 -1.50 -10.04
CA PRO A 158 -11.95 -0.94 -10.42
C PRO A 158 -12.47 -1.42 -11.78
N LEU A 159 -11.62 -2.08 -12.58
CA LEU A 159 -12.00 -2.66 -13.87
C LEU A 159 -12.63 -4.04 -13.73
N GLN A 160 -12.58 -4.66 -12.54
CA GLN A 160 -13.18 -5.96 -12.31
C GLN A 160 -14.69 -5.90 -12.57
N GLY A 161 -15.17 -6.83 -13.41
CA GLY A 161 -16.58 -6.90 -13.79
C GLY A 161 -17.07 -5.79 -14.73
N MET A 162 -16.20 -4.93 -15.26
CA MET A 162 -16.57 -3.98 -16.31
C MET A 162 -16.88 -4.69 -17.64
N ASP A 163 -17.79 -4.12 -18.42
CA ASP A 163 -18.06 -4.59 -19.79
C ASP A 163 -16.84 -4.33 -20.69
N PRO A 164 -16.23 -5.36 -21.31
CA PRO A 164 -15.09 -5.20 -22.23
C PRO A 164 -15.39 -4.28 -23.42
N ASN A 165 -16.67 -4.20 -23.81
CA ASN A 165 -17.11 -3.38 -24.95
C ASN A 165 -17.52 -1.97 -24.53
N SER A 166 -17.39 -1.64 -23.24
CA SER A 166 -17.64 -0.28 -22.79
C SER A 166 -16.70 0.70 -23.49
N ILE A 167 -17.33 1.69 -24.12
CA ILE A 167 -16.67 2.82 -24.78
C ILE A 167 -16.43 3.95 -23.78
N GLN A 168 -16.90 3.82 -22.53
CA GLN A 168 -16.69 4.85 -21.53
C GLN A 168 -15.21 4.92 -21.17
N PRO A 169 -14.66 6.14 -20.98
CA PRO A 169 -13.31 6.31 -20.48
C PRO A 169 -13.13 5.55 -19.16
N LEU A 170 -12.05 4.78 -19.06
CA LEU A 170 -11.71 4.07 -17.84
C LEU A 170 -11.52 5.09 -16.71
N ARG A 171 -12.38 5.01 -15.68
CA ARG A 171 -12.26 5.83 -14.48
C ARG A 171 -11.21 5.23 -13.56
N VAL A 172 -9.96 5.29 -13.99
CA VAL A 172 -8.85 4.88 -13.14
C VAL A 172 -8.51 6.05 -12.20
N PRO A 173 -8.34 5.81 -10.89
CA PRO A 173 -8.05 6.88 -9.94
C PRO A 173 -6.80 7.65 -10.35
N ASP A 174 -6.87 8.97 -10.31
CA ASP A 174 -5.70 9.81 -10.50
C ASP A 174 -4.93 9.89 -9.19
N VAL A 175 -3.84 9.13 -9.12
CA VAL A 175 -3.00 9.03 -7.93
C VAL A 175 -1.83 10.01 -8.07
N ASP A 176 -1.89 11.08 -7.28
CA ASP A 176 -0.88 12.14 -7.24
C ASP A 176 0.05 11.95 -6.03
N LEU A 177 1.28 11.51 -6.29
CA LEU A 177 2.33 11.28 -5.29
C LEU A 177 3.27 12.49 -5.12
N SER A 178 2.94 13.64 -5.73
CA SER A 178 3.77 14.87 -5.72
C SER A 178 3.85 15.57 -4.36
N ARG A 179 3.19 15.03 -3.33
CA ARG A 179 3.30 15.50 -1.94
C ARG A 179 4.10 14.54 -1.05
N ASN A 180 4.43 13.35 -1.56
CA ASN A 180 5.08 12.28 -0.81
C ASN A 180 6.59 12.30 -1.05
N ALA A 181 7.25 13.39 -0.65
CA ALA A 181 8.69 13.60 -0.87
C ALA A 181 9.60 12.69 -0.02
N GLY A 182 9.04 11.76 0.76
CA GLY A 182 9.77 10.69 1.43
C GLY A 182 9.58 9.31 0.80
N LEU A 183 8.81 9.19 -0.29
CA LEU A 183 8.45 7.92 -0.90
C LEU A 183 9.67 7.28 -1.58
N GLN A 184 10.15 6.20 -0.99
CA GLN A 184 11.30 5.43 -1.46
C GLN A 184 10.87 4.22 -2.29
N VAL A 185 9.76 3.57 -1.92
CA VAL A 185 9.30 2.34 -2.57
C VAL A 185 7.88 2.53 -3.10
N LEU A 186 7.71 2.37 -4.40
CA LEU A 186 6.41 2.38 -5.06
C LEU A 186 6.09 0.99 -5.62
N GLU A 187 4.99 0.41 -5.19
CA GLU A 187 4.53 -0.90 -5.64
C GLU A 187 3.16 -0.79 -6.33
N MET A 188 3.00 -1.45 -7.48
CA MET A 188 1.74 -1.49 -8.21
C MET A 188 1.40 -2.95 -8.46
N ILE A 189 0.20 -3.36 -8.09
CA ILE A 189 -0.25 -4.74 -8.21
C ILE A 189 -1.34 -4.81 -9.28
N ILE A 190 -1.06 -5.55 -10.35
CA ILE A 190 -2.00 -5.86 -11.40
C ILE A 190 -2.53 -7.26 -11.12
N GLU A 191 -3.77 -7.34 -10.67
CA GLU A 191 -4.47 -8.60 -10.46
C GLU A 191 -5.42 -8.83 -11.63
N GLU A 192 -5.24 -9.92 -12.38
CA GLU A 192 -6.05 -10.22 -13.56
C GLU A 192 -7.48 -10.67 -13.20
N TYR A 193 -7.72 -11.08 -11.96
CA TYR A 193 -8.98 -11.69 -11.52
C TYR A 193 -10.20 -10.89 -12.02
N ASN A 194 -10.97 -11.48 -12.94
CA ASN A 194 -12.19 -10.90 -13.51
C ASN A 194 -12.02 -9.60 -14.31
N ILE A 195 -10.81 -9.24 -14.74
CA ILE A 195 -10.60 -8.14 -15.70
C ILE A 195 -10.67 -8.71 -17.13
N PRO A 196 -11.58 -8.24 -17.99
CA PRO A 196 -11.63 -8.68 -19.38
C PRO A 196 -10.30 -8.43 -20.13
N SER A 197 -9.82 -9.42 -20.88
CA SER A 197 -8.56 -9.31 -21.65
C SER A 197 -8.51 -8.09 -22.57
N ALA A 198 -9.64 -7.75 -23.21
CA ALA A 198 -9.79 -6.58 -24.07
C ALA A 198 -9.53 -5.24 -23.37
N LEU A 199 -9.64 -5.18 -22.03
CA LEU A 199 -9.24 -3.99 -21.24
C LEU A 199 -7.75 -4.04 -20.88
N LEU A 200 -7.20 -5.21 -20.59
CA LEU A 200 -5.77 -5.39 -20.32
C LEU A 200 -4.88 -5.21 -21.56
N GLU A 201 -5.46 -5.29 -22.77
CA GLU A 201 -4.77 -5.04 -24.04
C GLU A 201 -4.65 -3.55 -24.39
N ARG A 202 -5.44 -2.68 -23.74
CA ARG A 202 -5.45 -1.24 -24.01
C ARG A 202 -4.28 -0.54 -23.33
N ALA A 203 -3.49 0.22 -24.08
CA ALA A 203 -2.38 0.99 -23.53
C ALA A 203 -2.86 2.05 -22.51
N GLU A 204 -4.05 2.61 -22.73
CA GLU A 204 -4.66 3.62 -21.86
C GLU A 204 -4.90 3.10 -20.45
N THR A 205 -5.16 1.79 -20.29
CA THR A 205 -5.37 1.12 -19.01
C THR A 205 -4.17 1.30 -18.08
N TYR A 206 -2.95 1.26 -18.64
CA TYR A 206 -1.71 1.39 -17.88
C TYR A 206 -1.20 2.82 -17.79
N GLY A 207 -1.86 3.79 -18.42
CA GLY A 207 -1.50 5.21 -18.31
C GLY A 207 -1.55 5.72 -16.86
N VAL A 208 -2.31 5.07 -15.97
CA VAL A 208 -2.27 5.33 -14.52
C VAL A 208 -0.90 5.03 -13.90
N ILE A 209 -0.27 3.93 -14.29
CA ILE A 209 1.03 3.49 -13.76
C ILE A 209 2.09 4.53 -14.10
N GLN A 210 2.09 4.98 -15.36
CA GLN A 210 2.99 6.04 -15.80
C GLN A 210 2.78 7.34 -15.03
N ARG A 211 1.51 7.77 -14.87
CA ARG A 211 1.18 9.01 -14.12
C ARG A 211 1.61 8.91 -12.65
N MET A 212 1.39 7.77 -12.02
CA MET A 212 1.84 7.48 -10.66
C MET A 212 3.36 7.61 -10.52
N ILE A 213 4.11 6.88 -11.36
CA ILE A 213 5.57 6.95 -11.35
C ILE A 213 6.04 8.39 -11.60
N SER A 214 5.42 9.08 -12.57
CA SER A 214 5.79 10.44 -12.96
C SER A 214 5.48 11.52 -11.94
N SER A 215 4.48 11.29 -11.06
CA SER A 215 4.11 12.20 -9.98
C SER A 215 4.95 12.00 -8.72
N ALA A 216 5.54 10.81 -8.53
CA ALA A 216 6.46 10.55 -7.42
C ALA A 216 7.73 11.41 -7.51
N TYR A 217 8.36 11.70 -6.35
CA TYR A 217 9.59 12.48 -6.29
C TYR A 217 10.79 11.65 -6.78
N PRO A 218 11.37 11.99 -7.94
CA PRO A 218 12.39 11.15 -8.57
C PRO A 218 13.71 11.06 -7.79
N ALA A 219 14.02 12.10 -7.01
CA ALA A 219 15.27 12.20 -6.25
C ALA A 219 15.27 11.33 -4.98
N VAL A 220 14.13 10.77 -4.56
CA VAL A 220 14.03 9.93 -3.36
C VAL A 220 13.51 8.53 -3.65
N LEU A 221 12.87 8.33 -4.80
CA LEU A 221 12.35 7.04 -5.21
C LEU A 221 13.51 6.07 -5.50
N GLU A 222 13.60 5.02 -4.70
CA GLU A 222 14.66 4.00 -4.74
C GLU A 222 14.23 2.72 -5.45
N GLU A 223 12.96 2.34 -5.31
CA GLU A 223 12.42 1.11 -5.88
C GLU A 223 11.05 1.32 -6.51
N ILE A 224 10.89 0.78 -7.72
CA ILE A 224 9.58 0.64 -8.40
C ILE A 224 9.34 -0.84 -8.65
N THR A 225 8.24 -1.37 -8.14
CA THR A 225 7.88 -2.77 -8.32
C THR A 225 6.50 -2.86 -8.96
N ILE A 226 6.41 -3.48 -10.13
CA ILE A 226 5.15 -3.82 -10.79
C ILE A 226 4.95 -5.32 -10.59
N ARG A 227 3.93 -5.70 -9.83
CA ARG A 227 3.56 -7.09 -9.59
C ARG A 227 2.41 -7.46 -10.51
N VAL A 228 2.55 -8.52 -11.28
CA VAL A 228 1.48 -9.07 -12.12
C VAL A 228 1.07 -10.42 -11.55
N LYS A 229 -0.17 -10.52 -11.09
CA LYS A 229 -0.79 -11.77 -10.62
C LYS A 229 -1.77 -12.23 -11.69
N LEU A 230 -1.46 -13.36 -12.32
CA LEU A 230 -2.29 -13.95 -13.37
C LEU A 230 -3.03 -15.18 -12.85
N GLU A 231 -4.22 -15.46 -13.40
CA GLU A 231 -4.82 -16.77 -13.23
C GLU A 231 -4.14 -17.81 -14.14
N GLN A 232 -4.21 -19.08 -13.74
CA GLN A 232 -3.51 -20.16 -14.44
C GLN A 232 -3.98 -20.28 -15.91
N ASN A 233 -3.01 -20.37 -16.85
CA ASN A 233 -3.14 -20.73 -18.28
C ASN A 233 -3.30 -19.62 -19.35
N CYS A 234 -2.91 -18.35 -19.14
CA CYS A 234 -3.02 -17.33 -20.19
C CYS A 234 -1.67 -16.74 -20.69
N PRO A 235 -0.89 -17.46 -21.52
CA PRO A 235 0.33 -16.91 -22.14
C PRO A 235 0.04 -15.76 -23.12
N LEU A 236 -1.14 -15.72 -23.75
CA LEU A 236 -1.50 -14.67 -24.70
C LEU A 236 -1.78 -13.32 -24.03
N ILE A 237 -2.46 -13.30 -22.88
CA ILE A 237 -2.81 -12.04 -22.19
C ILE A 237 -1.53 -11.31 -21.76
N LEU A 238 -0.50 -12.07 -21.46
CA LEU A 238 0.72 -11.57 -20.88
C LEU A 238 1.65 -10.86 -21.86
N SER A 239 1.74 -11.32 -23.11
CA SER A 239 2.43 -10.55 -24.15
C SER A 239 1.77 -9.19 -24.38
N HIS A 240 0.44 -9.14 -24.25
CA HIS A 240 -0.31 -7.89 -24.38
C HIS A 240 -0.10 -6.98 -23.17
N VAL A 241 -0.12 -7.52 -21.94
CA VAL A 241 0.19 -6.77 -20.72
C VAL A 241 1.59 -6.16 -20.81
N LEU A 242 2.60 -6.93 -21.22
CA LEU A 242 3.97 -6.42 -21.40
C LEU A 242 4.05 -5.32 -22.46
N LEU A 243 3.39 -5.50 -23.61
CA LEU A 243 3.36 -4.49 -24.68
C LEU A 243 2.61 -3.23 -24.28
N ALA A 244 1.50 -3.36 -23.55
CA ALA A 244 0.71 -2.24 -23.06
C ALA A 244 1.44 -1.49 -21.93
N LEU A 245 2.09 -2.22 -21.01
CA LEU A 245 2.99 -1.65 -20.01
C LEU A 245 4.14 -0.89 -20.66
N ARG A 246 4.75 -1.42 -21.72
CA ARG A 246 5.76 -0.69 -22.51
C ARG A 246 5.19 0.61 -23.05
N GLY A 247 4.03 0.56 -23.71
CA GLY A 247 3.40 1.74 -24.31
C GLY A 247 3.10 2.83 -23.28
N ALA A 248 2.69 2.44 -22.07
CA ALA A 248 2.40 3.39 -21.01
C ALA A 248 3.65 3.89 -20.28
N VAL A 249 4.58 3.01 -19.89
CA VAL A 249 5.72 3.40 -19.03
C VAL A 249 6.90 3.98 -19.83
N CYS A 250 7.01 3.62 -21.11
CA CYS A 250 8.05 4.10 -22.03
C CYS A 250 7.45 4.73 -23.30
N PRO A 251 6.71 5.84 -23.19
CA PRO A 251 6.32 6.56 -24.39
C PRO A 251 7.60 7.04 -25.09
N PRO A 252 7.67 6.95 -26.43
CA PRO A 252 8.86 7.30 -27.20
C PRO A 252 9.36 8.74 -26.94
N ASP A 253 8.47 9.63 -26.50
CA ASP A 253 8.78 11.06 -26.29
C ASP A 253 9.13 11.41 -24.83
N GLN A 254 8.97 10.49 -23.88
CA GLN A 254 9.18 10.73 -22.45
C GLN A 254 9.59 9.44 -21.71
N PRO A 255 10.73 8.81 -22.08
CA PRO A 255 11.26 7.73 -21.26
C PRO A 255 11.48 8.25 -19.85
N LEU A 256 11.31 7.38 -18.85
CA LEU A 256 11.76 7.62 -17.48
C LEU A 256 13.23 8.06 -17.53
N ALA A 257 13.44 9.38 -17.59
CA ALA A 257 14.74 9.95 -17.86
C ALA A 257 15.65 9.57 -16.69
N PRO A 258 16.70 8.76 -16.90
CA PRO A 258 17.56 8.28 -15.83
C PRO A 258 18.16 9.40 -15.00
N GLU A 259 18.38 10.55 -15.64
CA GLU A 259 18.89 11.78 -15.03
C GLU A 259 17.91 12.36 -14.02
N ARG A 260 16.61 12.08 -14.18
CA ARG A 260 15.56 12.46 -13.25
C ARG A 260 15.57 11.54 -12.03
N TYR A 261 15.73 10.23 -12.21
CA TYR A 261 15.69 9.21 -11.17
C TYR A 261 17.10 8.83 -10.66
N THR A 262 17.74 9.79 -10.00
CA THR A 262 19.12 9.64 -9.51
C THR A 262 19.26 8.64 -8.36
N SER A 263 18.21 8.49 -7.54
CA SER A 263 18.20 7.57 -6.39
C SER A 263 17.63 6.20 -6.69
N LEU A 264 17.10 5.97 -7.90
CA LEU A 264 16.50 4.68 -8.26
C LEU A 264 17.59 3.60 -8.33
N LYS A 265 17.41 2.57 -7.50
CA LYS A 265 18.30 1.42 -7.34
C LYS A 265 17.75 0.18 -8.03
N SER A 266 16.43 -0.03 -8.00
CA SER A 266 15.80 -1.17 -8.65
C SER A 266 14.47 -0.83 -9.30
N MET A 267 14.20 -1.45 -10.45
CA MET A 267 12.90 -1.49 -11.10
C MET A 267 12.58 -2.94 -11.41
N LYS A 268 11.57 -3.49 -10.74
CA LYS A 268 11.23 -4.91 -10.77
C LYS A 268 9.91 -5.15 -11.48
N LEU A 269 9.88 -6.16 -12.34
CA LEU A 269 8.64 -6.75 -12.82
C LEU A 269 8.48 -8.15 -12.22
N GLU A 270 7.70 -8.25 -11.16
CA GLU A 270 7.46 -9.54 -10.51
C GLU A 270 6.19 -10.19 -11.07
N ILE A 271 6.27 -11.46 -11.48
CA ILE A 271 5.10 -12.19 -11.95
C ILE A 271 4.84 -13.41 -11.07
N HIS A 272 3.61 -13.52 -10.60
CA HIS A 272 3.16 -14.51 -9.63
C HIS A 272 2.11 -15.44 -10.26
N TYR A 273 2.02 -16.68 -9.75
CA TYR A 273 1.01 -17.70 -10.11
C TYR A 273 1.06 -18.26 -11.53
N VAL A 274 2.22 -18.21 -12.17
CA VAL A 274 2.43 -18.68 -13.54
C VAL A 274 3.07 -20.08 -13.55
N ASP A 275 2.66 -20.94 -14.48
CA ASP A 275 3.32 -22.23 -14.73
C ASP A 275 4.83 -22.02 -15.04
N VAL A 276 5.66 -23.01 -14.74
CA VAL A 276 7.12 -22.91 -14.91
C VAL A 276 7.50 -22.60 -16.37
N ASN A 277 6.80 -23.13 -17.35
CA ASN A 277 7.11 -22.87 -18.76
C ASN A 277 6.76 -21.43 -19.15
N CYS A 278 5.59 -20.96 -18.76
CA CYS A 278 5.18 -19.58 -18.96
C CYS A 278 6.16 -18.62 -18.25
N LYS A 279 6.53 -18.88 -16.99
CA LYS A 279 7.54 -18.08 -16.28
C LYS A 279 8.86 -17.98 -17.04
N ARG A 280 9.40 -19.10 -17.54
CA ARG A 280 10.64 -19.09 -18.32
C ARG A 280 10.53 -18.30 -19.62
N GLN A 281 9.41 -18.44 -20.32
CA GLN A 281 9.15 -17.68 -21.54
C GLN A 281 9.10 -16.17 -21.24
N MET A 282 8.54 -15.78 -20.10
CA MET A 282 8.50 -14.39 -19.68
C MET A 282 9.85 -13.82 -19.31
N GLU A 283 10.64 -14.56 -18.54
CA GLU A 283 12.01 -14.17 -18.22
C GLU A 283 12.78 -13.95 -19.53
N ALA A 284 12.62 -14.86 -20.52
CA ALA A 284 13.23 -14.70 -21.84
C ALA A 284 12.69 -13.48 -22.63
N ASP A 285 11.38 -13.23 -22.60
CA ASP A 285 10.79 -12.06 -23.26
C ASP A 285 11.23 -10.75 -22.58
N TRP A 286 11.28 -10.70 -21.26
CA TRP A 286 11.75 -9.56 -20.48
C TRP A 286 13.24 -9.31 -20.72
N ASP A 287 14.09 -10.34 -20.67
CA ASP A 287 15.52 -10.23 -20.96
C ASP A 287 15.78 -9.67 -22.37
N ARG A 288 14.93 -10.04 -23.33
CA ARG A 288 15.01 -9.52 -24.70
C ARG A 288 14.50 -8.07 -24.81
N LEU A 289 13.45 -7.72 -24.07
CA LEU A 289 12.71 -6.47 -24.25
C LEU A 289 13.20 -5.34 -23.34
N ALA A 290 13.60 -5.63 -22.10
CA ALA A 290 14.07 -4.66 -21.13
C ALA A 290 15.24 -3.79 -21.63
N PRO A 291 16.29 -4.33 -22.32
CA PRO A 291 17.35 -3.50 -22.87
C PRO A 291 16.87 -2.53 -23.97
N ILE A 292 15.80 -2.90 -24.68
CA ILE A 292 15.22 -2.09 -25.76
C ILE A 292 14.32 -1.00 -25.16
N TRP A 293 13.56 -1.33 -24.13
CA TRP A 293 12.56 -0.44 -23.53
C TRP A 293 13.19 0.55 -22.55
N PHE A 294 14.22 0.11 -21.83
CA PHE A 294 14.85 0.86 -20.77
C PHE A 294 16.39 0.78 -20.86
N PRO A 295 16.99 1.17 -22.00
CA PRO A 295 18.41 0.95 -22.28
C PRO A 295 19.34 1.52 -21.19
N SER A 296 18.93 2.63 -20.60
CA SER A 296 19.64 3.33 -19.55
C SER A 296 19.54 2.69 -18.17
N PHE A 297 18.38 2.17 -17.78
CA PHE A 297 18.25 1.43 -16.50
C PHE A 297 18.88 0.04 -16.62
N TYR A 298 18.76 -0.59 -17.79
CA TYR A 298 19.38 -1.88 -18.07
C TYR A 298 20.91 -1.79 -18.01
N SER A 299 21.52 -0.77 -18.65
CA SER A 299 22.98 -0.56 -18.58
C SER A 299 23.50 -0.21 -17.18
N ARG A 300 22.64 0.28 -16.28
CA ARG A 300 22.94 0.52 -14.86
C ARG A 300 22.72 -0.72 -13.97
N GLY A 301 22.17 -1.81 -14.49
CA GLY A 301 21.80 -2.99 -13.71
C GLY A 301 20.65 -2.74 -12.74
N ILE A 302 19.76 -1.79 -13.04
CA ILE A 302 18.62 -1.43 -12.19
C ILE A 302 17.40 -2.31 -12.47
N ILE A 303 17.31 -2.88 -13.67
CA ILE A 303 16.16 -3.71 -14.05
C ILE A 303 16.40 -5.15 -13.66
N GLU A 304 15.43 -5.70 -12.92
CA GLU A 304 15.37 -7.09 -12.45
C GLU A 304 14.04 -7.73 -12.87
#